data_AF-X1TN94-F1
#
_entry.id   AF-X1TN94-F1
#
_cell.length_a   1.000
_cell.length_b   1.000
_cell.length_c   1.000
_cell.angle_alpha   90.00
_cell.angle_beta   90.00
_cell.angle_gamma   90.00
#
_symmetry.space_group_name_H-M   'P 1'
#
loop_
_entity.id
_entity.type
_entity.pdbx_description
1 polymer ?
#
loop_
_entity_poly.entity_id
_entity_poly.type
_entity_poly.pdbx_seq_one_letter_code
_entity_poly.pdbx_strand_id
1 'polypeptide(L)' 'SEKELIAEIQKTLTKIANNDSSWRLMLGRESLTAAEVVKRLDKDKKLRKVVLTHYIGLAVEIEQKARDKT' A
#
# COMPACT_ATOMS: atom_id res chain seq x y z
N SER A 1 -11.21 -4.80 10.11
CA SER A 1 -10.27 -4.52 11.22
C SER A 1 -8.92 -4.08 10.65
N GLU A 2 -8.06 -3.38 11.41
CA GLU A 2 -6.72 -2.98 10.94
C GLU A 2 -5.90 -4.18 10.44
N LYS A 3 -6.01 -5.31 11.14
CA LYS A 3 -5.33 -6.57 10.79
C LYS A 3 -5.73 -7.09 9.41
N GLU A 4 -7.01 -7.05 9.07
CA GLU A 4 -7.51 -7.47 7.75
C GLU A 4 -7.03 -6.53 6.64
N LEU A 5 -6.98 -5.21 6.90
CA LEU A 5 -6.45 -4.25 5.94
C LEU A 5 -4.98 -4.50 5.65
N ILE A 6 -4.17 -4.74 6.68
CA ILE A 6 -2.75 -5.09 6.52
C ILE A 6 -2.60 -6.37 5.71
N ALA A 7 -3.40 -7.40 6.00
CA ALA A 7 -3.35 -8.67 5.27
C ALA A 7 -3.68 -8.49 3.78
N GLU A 8 -4.70 -7.71 3.42
CA GLU A 8 -5.04 -7.46 2.02
C GLU A 8 -3.97 -6.62 1.31
N ILE A 9 -3.37 -5.65 2.01
CA ILE A 9 -2.22 -4.89 1.50
C ILE A 9 -1.04 -5.82 1.22
N GLN A 10 -0.66 -6.68 2.18
CA GLN A 10 0.46 -7.61 2.02
C GLN A 10 0.23 -8.58 0.85
N LYS A 11 -0.98 -9.13 0.73
CA LYS A 11 -1.37 -9.99 -0.39
C LYS A 11 -1.26 -9.27 -1.74
N THR A 12 -1.73 -8.02 -1.82
CA THR A 12 -1.68 -7.23 -3.05
C THR A 12 -0.25 -6.88 -3.44
N LEU A 13 0.56 -6.40 -2.48
CA LEU A 13 1.97 -6.09 -2.71
C LEU A 13 2.78 -7.34 -3.07
N THR A 14 2.45 -8.51 -2.53
CA THR A 14 3.09 -9.77 -2.93
C THR A 14 2.80 -10.11 -4.39
N LYS A 15 1.55 -9.93 -4.85
CA LYS A 15 1.21 -10.11 -6.28
C LYS A 15 1.96 -9.12 -7.17
N ILE A 16 2.04 -7.85 -6.76
CA ILE A 16 2.79 -6.82 -7.49
C ILE A 16 4.27 -7.19 -7.54
N ALA A 17 4.88 -7.60 -6.43
CA ALA A 17 6.29 -7.99 -6.38
C ALA A 17 6.63 -9.12 -7.36
N ASN A 18 5.70 -10.05 -7.59
CA ASN A 18 5.88 -11.16 -8.52
C ASN A 18 5.72 -10.75 -9.99
N ASN A 19 4.92 -9.72 -10.28
CA ASN A 19 4.59 -9.31 -11.64
C ASN A 19 5.42 -8.11 -12.13
N ASP A 20 5.82 -7.23 -11.21
CA ASP A 20 6.55 -6.01 -11.48
C ASP A 20 7.58 -5.75 -10.38
N SER A 21 8.82 -6.13 -10.66
CA SER A 21 9.97 -5.89 -9.78
C SER A 21 10.43 -4.43 -9.78
N SER A 22 9.90 -3.58 -10.67
CA SER A 22 10.23 -2.16 -10.75
C SER A 22 9.33 -1.28 -9.88
N TRP A 23 8.19 -1.81 -9.40
CA TRP A 23 7.29 -1.07 -8.54
C TRP A 23 7.98 -0.55 -7.27
N ARG A 24 7.73 0.72 -6.92
CA ARG A 24 8.28 1.37 -5.71
C ARG A 24 7.21 2.15 -4.97
N LEU A 25 7.28 2.10 -3.63
CA LEU A 25 6.62 3.03 -2.74
C LEU A 25 7.60 4.15 -2.37
N MET A 26 7.26 5.38 -2.72
CA MET A 26 8.04 6.56 -2.35
C MET A 26 7.58 7.11 -1.00
N LEU A 27 8.51 7.23 -0.05
CA LEU A 27 8.29 7.77 1.30
C LEU A 27 9.29 8.90 1.55
N GLY A 28 8.99 10.08 1.00
CA GLY A 28 9.92 11.21 1.02
C GLY A 28 11.21 10.88 0.25
N ARG A 29 12.32 10.71 0.96
CA ARG A 29 13.62 10.35 0.36
C ARG A 29 13.86 8.84 0.29
N GLU A 30 13.02 8.06 0.95
CA GLU A 30 13.11 6.60 0.92
C GLU A 30 12.25 6.05 -0.22
N SER A 31 12.73 4.98 -0.85
CA SER A 31 12.00 4.23 -1.87
C SER A 31 12.04 2.75 -1.49
N LEU A 32 10.88 2.12 -1.36
CA LEU A 32 10.76 0.71 -0.99
C LEU A 32 10.17 -0.10 -2.13
N THR A 33 10.79 -1.25 -2.42
CA THR A 33 10.17 -2.30 -3.24
C THR A 33 8.93 -2.86 -2.54
N ALA A 34 8.03 -3.48 -3.31
CA ALA A 34 6.85 -4.13 -2.74
C ALA A 34 7.23 -5.19 -1.67
N ALA A 35 8.30 -5.95 -1.89
CA ALA A 35 8.79 -6.95 -0.94
C ALA A 35 9.31 -6.32 0.37
N GLU A 36 9.98 -5.16 0.30
CA GLU A 36 10.45 -4.44 1.49
C GLU A 36 9.29 -3.86 2.30
N VAL A 37 8.27 -3.32 1.63
CA VAL A 37 7.05 -2.86 2.31
C VAL A 37 6.40 -4.01 3.06
N VAL A 38 6.18 -5.17 2.43
CA VAL A 38 5.60 -6.36 3.08
C VAL A 38 6.38 -6.76 4.33
N LYS A 39 7.72 -6.84 4.25
CA LYS A 39 8.58 -7.21 5.38
C LYS A 39 8.51 -6.21 6.54
N ARG A 40 8.32 -4.92 6.25
CA ARG A 40 8.34 -3.86 7.26
C ARG A 40 6.96 -3.59 7.87
N LEU A 41 5.86 -3.89 7.18
CA LEU A 41 4.50 -3.64 7.69
C LEU A 41 4.24 -4.29 9.07
N ASP A 42 4.82 -5.46 9.34
CA ASP A 42 4.64 -6.15 10.62
C ASP A 42 5.49 -5.59 11.75
N LYS A 43 6.64 -4.97 11.43
CA LYS A 43 7.66 -4.56 12.40
C LYS A 43 7.65 -3.05 12.67
N ASP A 44 7.31 -2.25 11.66
CA ASP A 44 7.38 -0.80 11.69
C ASP A 44 5.98 -0.19 11.83
N LYS A 45 5.59 0.14 13.07
CA LYS A 45 4.28 0.74 13.37
C LYS A 45 4.09 2.10 12.70
N LYS A 46 5.16 2.88 12.52
CA LYS A 46 5.08 4.21 11.88
C LYS A 46 4.81 4.05 10.39
N LEU A 47 5.58 3.19 9.73
CA LEU A 47 5.37 2.84 8.32
C LEU A 47 3.95 2.31 8.10
N ARG A 48 3.51 1.36 8.94
CA ARG A 48 2.17 0.79 8.86
C ARG A 48 1.08 1.85 8.88
N LYS A 49 1.15 2.80 9.83
CA LYS A 49 0.19 3.89 9.92
C LYS A 49 0.19 4.73 8.63
N VAL A 50 1.37 5.10 8.13
CA VAL A 50 1.50 5.88 6.89
C VAL A 50 0.90 5.14 5.70
N VAL A 51 1.25 3.86 5.51
CA VAL A 51 0.76 3.03 4.40
C VAL A 51 -0.76 2.89 4.45
N LEU A 52 -1.32 2.57 5.62
CA LEU A 52 -2.77 2.44 5.78
C LEU A 52 -3.49 3.75 5.45
N THR A 53 -3.04 4.88 6.02
CA THR A 53 -3.65 6.19 5.74
C THR A 53 -3.58 6.53 4.25
N HIS A 54 -2.43 6.32 3.62
CA HIS A 54 -2.24 6.66 2.21
C HIS A 54 -3.10 5.80 1.28
N TYR A 55 -3.14 4.48 1.49
CA TYR A 55 -3.91 3.58 0.64
C TYR A 55 -5.42 3.73 0.82
N ILE A 56 -5.90 4.01 2.04
CA ILE A 56 -7.32 4.33 2.26
C ILE A 56 -7.68 5.64 1.54
N GLY A 57 -6.86 6.68 1.66
CA GLY A 57 -7.08 7.95 0.97
C GLY A 57 -7.16 7.78 -0.55
N LEU A 58 -6.21 7.06 -1.15
CA LEU A 58 -6.22 6.73 -2.58
C LEU A 58 -7.47 5.95 -3.00
N ALA A 59 -7.92 4.98 -2.18
CA ALA A 59 -9.12 4.21 -2.49
C ALA A 59 -10.36 5.12 -2.56
N VAL A 60 -10.53 6.04 -1.60
CA VAL A 60 -11.63 7.02 -1.60
C VAL A 60 -11.57 7.93 -2.83
N GLU A 61 -10.39 8.42 -3.20
CA GLU A 61 -10.23 9.24 -4.40
C GLU A 61 -10.58 8.49 -5.69
N ILE A 62 -10.20 7.21 -5.79
CA ILE A 62 -10.52 6.35 -6.95
C ILE A 62 -12.04 6.14 -7.03
N GLU A 63 -12.70 5.83 -5.91
CA GLU A 63 -14.16 5.67 -5.88
C GLU A 63 -14.88 6.96 -6.27
N GLN A 64 -14.44 8.12 -5.77
CA GLN A 64 -15.01 9.41 -6.16
C GLN A 64 -14.86 9.65 -7.66
N LYS A 65 -13.65 9.46 -8.21
CA LYS A 65 -13.38 9.61 -9.65
C LYS A 65 -14.20 8.65 -10.51
N ALA A 66 -14.51 7.45 -10.01
CA ALA A 66 -15.37 6.51 -10.71
C ALA A 66 -16.82 7.01 -10.76
N ARG A 67 -17.32 7.57 -9.65
CA ARG A 67 -18.67 8.17 -9.57
C ARG A 67 -18.81 9.39 -10.48
N ASP A 68 -17.82 10.29 -10.50
CA ASP A 68 -17.86 11.52 -11.32
C ASP A 68 -17.85 11.24 -12.83
N LYS A 69 -17.46 10.03 -13.24
CA LYS A 69 -17.48 9.57 -14.64
C LYS A 69 -18.77 8.86 -15.03
N THR A 70 -19.71 8.67 -14.09
CA THR A 70 -21.00 7.99 -14.29
C THR A 70 -22.13 9.00 -14.31
#